data_AF-A0A1J9PWG3-F1
#
_entry.id   AF-A0A1J9PWG3-F1
#
_cell.length_a   1.000
_cell.length_b   1.000
_cell.length_c   1.000
_cell.angle_alpha   90.00
_cell.angle_beta   90.00
_cell.angle_gamma   90.00
#
_symmetry.space_group_name_H-M   'P 1'
#
loop_
_entity.id
_entity.type
_entity.pdbx_description
1 polymer ?
#
loop_
_entity_poly.entity_id
_entity_poly.type
_entity_poly.pdbx_seq_one_letter_code
_entity_poly.pdbx_strand_id
1 'polypeptide(L)'
;TCVIGAYYTWPSLFMRYLLEPFITVRPGAVLNKLDFALFNATNLAGREHNARDTYRRHYANVRRLVPKERLLEYKLGSGWEPLCEFFGKEVPGPEVEFPCMNRRVRSLRNCLRSSACAGCDCLGVGKVVDMIKLLFSKRVKEVGSFQEIKPARGI
;
A
#
# COMPACT_ATOMS: atom_id res chain seq x y z
N THR A 1 0.76 12.29 -2.50
CA THR A 1 0.74 11.32 -3.61
C THR A 1 -0.36 10.31 -3.34
N CYS A 2 -1.27 10.12 -4.29
CA CYS A 2 -2.33 9.10 -4.18
C CYS A 2 -1.66 7.71 -4.09
N VAL A 3 -2.16 6.82 -3.22
CA VAL A 3 -1.65 5.44 -3.05
C VAL A 3 -1.58 4.72 -4.39
N ILE A 4 -2.54 4.99 -5.28
CA ILE A 4 -2.63 4.40 -6.62
C ILE A 4 -1.48 4.89 -7.54
N GLY A 5 -1.09 6.16 -7.42
CA GLY A 5 0.01 6.71 -8.22
C GLY A 5 1.37 6.10 -7.89
N ALA A 6 1.53 5.56 -6.67
CA ALA A 6 2.78 4.91 -6.25
C ALA A 6 3.13 3.67 -7.09
N TYR A 7 2.14 2.97 -7.62
CA TYR A 7 2.33 1.79 -8.48
C TYR A 7 2.93 2.13 -9.86
N TYR A 8 2.79 3.38 -10.30
CA TYR A 8 3.26 3.85 -11.61
C TYR A 8 4.49 4.75 -11.50
N THR A 9 5.16 4.73 -10.35
CA THR A 9 6.45 5.41 -10.18
C THR A 9 7.58 4.61 -10.81
N TRP A 10 8.65 5.29 -11.21
CA TRP A 10 9.81 4.65 -11.83
C TRP A 10 10.39 3.49 -11.00
N PRO A 11 10.55 3.58 -9.66
CA PRO A 11 11.01 2.44 -8.86
C PRO A 11 10.06 1.23 -8.94
N SER A 12 8.75 1.44 -8.87
CA SER A 12 7.75 0.37 -8.97
C SER A 12 7.75 -0.27 -10.37
N LEU A 13 7.88 0.53 -11.42
CA LEU A 13 7.98 0.04 -12.79
C LEU A 13 9.28 -0.74 -13.00
N PHE A 14 10.41 -0.26 -12.46
CA PHE A 14 11.68 -0.96 -12.49
C PHE A 14 11.59 -2.34 -11.82
N MET A 15 11.03 -2.41 -10.60
CA MET A 15 10.84 -3.68 -9.92
C MET A 15 9.95 -4.63 -10.74
N ARG A 16 8.87 -4.11 -11.34
CA ARG A 16 7.95 -4.91 -12.15
C ARG A 16 8.54 -5.42 -13.46
N TYR A 17 9.29 -4.59 -14.17
CA TYR A 17 9.79 -4.95 -15.50
C TYR A 17 11.15 -5.64 -15.47
N LEU A 18 12.01 -5.30 -14.50
CA LEU A 18 13.36 -5.83 -14.43
C LEU A 18 13.51 -6.93 -13.37
N LEU A 19 12.96 -6.75 -12.16
CA LEU A 19 13.20 -7.70 -11.06
C LEU A 19 12.22 -8.88 -11.06
N GLU A 20 10.94 -8.66 -11.37
CA GLU A 20 9.91 -9.70 -11.38
C GLU A 20 10.22 -10.93 -12.26
N PRO A 21 10.89 -10.82 -13.42
CA PRO A 21 11.31 -12.00 -14.19
C PRO A 21 12.29 -12.93 -13.44
N PHE A 22 13.04 -12.41 -12.47
CA PHE A 22 14.05 -13.16 -11.71
C PHE A 22 13.52 -13.72 -10.39
N ILE A 23 12.29 -13.41 -10.01
CA ILE A 23 11.61 -13.95 -8.84
C ILE A 23 10.44 -14.84 -9.28
N THR A 24 10.17 -15.90 -8.51
CA THR A 24 9.11 -16.87 -8.82
C THR A 24 7.71 -16.26 -8.73
N VAL A 25 7.51 -15.28 -7.85
CA VAL A 25 6.24 -14.56 -7.70
C VAL A 25 6.26 -13.27 -8.52
N ARG A 26 5.15 -12.96 -9.22
CA ARG A 26 4.99 -11.70 -9.98
C ARG A 26 3.98 -10.75 -9.31
N PRO A 27 4.31 -10.20 -8.14
CA PRO A 27 3.35 -9.47 -7.32
C PRO A 27 2.83 -8.20 -8.00
N GLY A 28 3.68 -7.41 -8.65
CA GLY A 28 3.26 -6.18 -9.32
C GLY A 28 2.41 -6.46 -10.56
N ALA A 29 2.73 -7.50 -11.35
CA ALA A 29 1.85 -7.91 -12.45
C ALA A 29 0.46 -8.36 -11.97
N VAL A 30 0.39 -9.16 -10.89
CA VAL A 30 -0.87 -9.62 -10.30
C VAL A 30 -1.68 -8.46 -9.74
N LEU A 31 -1.06 -7.58 -8.96
CA LEU A 31 -1.74 -6.42 -8.37
C LEU A 31 -2.31 -5.49 -9.44
N ASN A 32 -1.57 -5.23 -10.52
CA ASN A 32 -2.09 -4.43 -11.64
C ASN A 32 -3.30 -5.09 -12.31
N LYS A 33 -3.27 -6.41 -12.53
CA LYS A 33 -4.41 -7.12 -13.11
C LYS A 33 -5.64 -7.06 -12.22
N LEU A 34 -5.48 -7.24 -10.91
CA LEU A 34 -6.58 -7.16 -9.95
C LEU A 34 -7.17 -5.75 -9.89
N ASP A 35 -6.32 -4.74 -9.90
CA ASP A 35 -6.71 -3.33 -9.93
C ASP A 35 -7.50 -2.99 -11.21
N PHE A 36 -7.01 -3.39 -12.39
CA PHE A 36 -7.74 -3.26 -13.65
C PHE A 36 -9.07 -4.02 -13.65
N ALA A 37 -9.09 -5.25 -13.12
CA ALA A 37 -10.30 -6.06 -13.01
C ALA A 37 -11.35 -5.41 -12.08
N LEU A 38 -10.93 -4.89 -10.93
CA LEU A 38 -11.81 -4.21 -9.96
C LEU A 38 -12.54 -3.04 -10.60
N PHE A 39 -11.84 -2.24 -11.41
CA PHE A 39 -12.40 -1.09 -12.12
C PHE A 39 -12.99 -1.43 -13.50
N ASN A 40 -13.02 -2.72 -13.89
CA ASN A 40 -13.45 -3.17 -15.21
C ASN A 40 -12.79 -2.38 -16.35
N ALA A 41 -11.47 -2.24 -16.32
CA ALA A 41 -10.70 -1.38 -17.20
C ALA A 41 -9.48 -2.11 -17.78
N THR A 42 -9.01 -1.69 -18.95
CA THR A 42 -7.81 -2.24 -19.61
C THR A 42 -6.61 -1.30 -19.55
N ASN A 43 -6.84 -0.02 -19.21
CA ASN A 43 -5.83 1.03 -19.16
C ASN A 43 -6.15 2.07 -18.07
N LEU A 44 -5.22 3.00 -17.84
CA LEU A 44 -5.34 4.02 -16.79
C LEU A 44 -6.52 4.96 -17.00
N ALA A 45 -6.78 5.39 -18.24
CA ALA A 45 -7.88 6.29 -18.56
C ALA A 45 -9.25 5.62 -18.27
N GLY A 46 -9.40 4.36 -18.66
CA GLY A 46 -10.59 3.57 -18.37
C GLY A 46 -10.82 3.38 -16.88
N ARG A 47 -9.76 3.22 -16.07
CA ARG A 47 -9.88 3.15 -14.61
C ARG A 47 -10.43 4.44 -14.01
N GLU A 48 -9.85 5.59 -14.37
CA GLU A 48 -10.29 6.90 -13.89
C GLU A 48 -11.76 7.14 -14.28
N HIS A 49 -12.12 6.80 -15.52
CA HIS A 49 -13.49 6.90 -16.03
C HIS A 49 -14.46 6.02 -15.23
N ASN A 50 -14.09 4.76 -14.97
CA ASN A 50 -14.95 3.78 -14.31
C ASN A 50 -14.96 3.89 -12.77
N ALA A 51 -14.06 4.67 -12.17
CA ALA A 51 -13.88 4.73 -10.72
C ALA A 51 -15.17 5.12 -9.98
N ARG A 52 -15.87 6.14 -10.46
CA ARG A 52 -17.13 6.62 -9.84
C ARG A 52 -18.24 5.59 -9.92
N ASP A 53 -18.37 4.93 -11.06
CA ASP A 53 -19.38 3.90 -11.26
C ASP A 53 -19.10 2.66 -10.41
N THR A 54 -17.85 2.20 -10.38
CA THR A 54 -17.40 1.09 -9.53
C THR A 54 -17.69 1.38 -8.05
N TYR A 55 -17.41 2.60 -7.60
CA TYR A 55 -17.76 3.05 -6.24
C TYR A 55 -19.26 2.96 -5.97
N ARG A 56 -20.11 3.48 -6.87
CA ARG A 56 -21.58 3.43 -6.73
C ARG A 56 -22.10 1.99 -6.70
N ARG A 57 -21.62 1.14 -7.61
CA ARG A 57 -21.98 -0.29 -7.66
C ARG A 57 -21.61 -1.02 -6.37
N HIS A 58 -20.44 -0.72 -5.80
CA HIS A 58 -20.05 -1.30 -4.51
C HIS A 58 -21.03 -0.95 -3.39
N TYR A 59 -21.38 0.33 -3.23
CA TYR A 59 -22.36 0.74 -2.20
C TYR A 59 -23.75 0.17 -2.45
N ALA A 60 -24.20 0.10 -3.71
CA ALA A 60 -25.47 -0.53 -4.05
C ALA A 60 -25.48 -2.02 -3.67
N ASN A 61 -24.38 -2.73 -3.92
CA ASN A 61 -24.23 -4.13 -3.53
C ASN A 61 -24.24 -4.32 -2.01
N VAL A 62 -23.54 -3.46 -1.26
CA VAL A 62 -23.54 -3.52 0.22
C VAL A 62 -24.96 -3.32 0.76
N ARG A 63 -25.69 -2.30 0.29
CA ARG A 63 -27.08 -2.03 0.69
C ARG A 63 -28.04 -3.18 0.37
N ARG A 64 -27.77 -3.93 -0.70
CA ARG A 64 -28.58 -5.08 -1.10
C ARG A 64 -28.30 -6.32 -0.26
N LEU A 65 -27.04 -6.54 0.12
CA LEU A 65 -26.59 -7.76 0.79
C LEU A 65 -26.68 -7.69 2.31
N VAL A 66 -26.56 -6.50 2.89
CA VAL A 66 -26.55 -6.29 4.34
C VAL A 66 -27.93 -5.81 4.80
N PRO A 67 -28.58 -6.48 5.77
CA PRO A 67 -29.81 -5.99 6.39
C PRO A 67 -29.65 -4.57 6.96
N LYS A 68 -30.69 -3.75 6.88
CA LYS A 68 -30.63 -2.32 7.26
C LYS A 68 -30.24 -2.13 8.73
N GLU A 69 -30.64 -3.05 9.59
CA GLU A 69 -30.37 -3.02 11.03
C GLU A 69 -28.89 -3.24 11.35
N ARG A 70 -28.13 -3.80 10.41
CA ARG A 70 -26.68 -4.06 10.53
C ARG A 70 -25.84 -3.15 9.63
N LEU A 71 -26.45 -2.14 9.01
CA LEU A 71 -25.78 -1.23 8.08
C LEU A 71 -25.87 0.23 8.56
N LEU A 72 -24.73 0.81 8.92
CA LEU A 72 -24.61 2.23 9.21
C LEU A 72 -24.03 2.97 8.00
N GLU A 73 -24.80 3.90 7.42
CA GLU A 73 -24.31 4.84 6.41
C GLU A 73 -23.67 6.06 7.07
N TYR A 74 -22.42 5.90 7.51
CA TYR A 74 -21.68 6.96 8.19
C TYR A 74 -21.19 8.04 7.21
N LYS A 75 -21.56 9.30 7.47
CA LYS A 75 -21.04 10.47 6.74
C LYS A 75 -19.78 10.99 7.42
N LEU A 76 -18.72 11.21 6.62
CA LEU A 76 -17.48 11.78 7.13
C LEU A 76 -17.71 13.15 7.77
N GLY A 77 -17.23 13.31 8.99
CA GLY A 77 -17.40 14.54 9.78
C GLY A 77 -18.61 14.53 10.71
N SER A 78 -19.42 13.47 10.73
CA SER A 78 -20.56 13.34 11.67
C SER A 78 -20.16 13.06 13.13
N GLY A 79 -18.89 12.80 13.40
CA GLY A 79 -18.38 12.65 14.77
C GLY A 79 -18.76 11.31 15.43
N TRP A 80 -18.74 11.29 16.76
CA TRP A 80 -18.97 10.08 17.55
C TRP A 80 -20.43 9.64 17.61
N GLU A 81 -21.36 10.59 17.58
CA GLU A 81 -22.79 10.38 17.85
C GLU A 81 -23.44 9.25 17.04
N PRO A 82 -23.45 9.25 15.69
CA PRO A 82 -24.12 8.21 14.91
C PRO A 82 -23.41 6.84 15.00
N LEU A 83 -22.13 6.82 15.39
CA LEU A 83 -21.36 5.60 15.54
C LEU A 83 -21.69 4.93 16.88
N CYS A 84 -21.66 5.72 17.96
CA CYS A 84 -21.96 5.28 19.31
C CYS A 84 -23.41 4.82 19.43
N GLU A 85 -24.36 5.55 18.84
CA GLU A 85 -25.78 5.16 18.79
C GLU A 85 -25.96 3.78 18.13
N PHE A 86 -25.36 3.58 16.96
CA PHE A 86 -25.46 2.31 16.22
C PHE A 86 -24.87 1.12 16.99
N PHE A 87 -23.81 1.34 17.78
CA PHE A 87 -23.20 0.30 18.61
C PHE A 87 -23.79 0.18 20.02
N GLY A 88 -24.76 1.02 20.40
CA GLY A 88 -25.30 1.07 21.76
C GLY A 88 -24.23 1.42 22.80
N LYS A 89 -23.30 2.30 22.45
CA LYS A 89 -22.21 2.78 23.32
C LYS A 89 -22.44 4.23 23.71
N GLU A 90 -21.89 4.63 24.85
CA GLU A 90 -21.89 6.03 25.26
C GLU A 90 -20.94 6.84 24.38
N VAL A 91 -21.32 8.09 24.11
CA VAL A 91 -20.46 9.04 23.40
C VAL A 91 -19.32 9.46 24.35
N PRO A 92 -18.05 9.40 23.93
CA PRO A 92 -16.93 9.88 24.74
C PRO A 92 -17.14 11.33 25.18
N GLY A 93 -16.57 11.70 26.33
CA GLY A 93 -16.63 13.07 26.84
C GLY A 93 -15.96 14.08 25.89
N PRO A 94 -16.21 15.39 26.10
CA PRO A 94 -15.73 16.47 25.25
C PRO A 94 -14.20 16.55 25.13
N GLU A 95 -13.46 15.91 26.04
CA GLU A 95 -12.02 15.76 26.01
C GLU A 95 -11.49 14.82 24.91
N VAL A 96 -12.34 13.94 24.36
CA VAL A 96 -11.95 12.98 23.32
C VAL A 96 -12.46 13.42 21.95
N GLU A 97 -11.63 14.14 21.22
CA GLU A 97 -11.93 14.56 19.85
C GLU A 97 -12.04 13.38 18.87
N PHE A 98 -12.90 13.50 17.86
CA PHE A 98 -13.03 12.49 16.82
C PHE A 98 -11.74 12.41 15.96
N PRO A 99 -11.16 11.22 15.76
CA PRO A 99 -9.85 11.08 15.13
C PRO A 99 -9.87 11.53 13.65
N CYS A 100 -8.95 12.44 13.29
CA CYS A 100 -8.80 12.96 11.93
C CYS A 100 -7.35 12.88 11.43
N MET A 101 -6.82 11.66 11.35
CA MET A 101 -5.40 11.42 11.01
C MET A 101 -5.11 11.48 9.50
N ASN A 102 -6.08 11.11 8.66
CA ASN A 102 -5.88 10.96 7.21
C ASN A 102 -6.35 12.18 6.39
N ARG A 103 -5.95 13.39 6.80
CA ARG A 103 -6.29 14.62 6.07
C ARG A 103 -5.38 14.79 4.86
N ARG A 104 -5.95 15.08 3.67
CA ARG A 104 -5.18 15.31 2.42
C ARG A 104 -4.24 16.53 2.46
N VAL A 105 -4.28 17.35 3.52
CA VAL A 105 -3.43 18.54 3.69
C VAL A 105 -2.04 18.12 4.15
N ARG A 106 -1.19 17.75 3.20
CA ARG A 106 0.27 17.81 3.36
C ARG A 106 0.69 19.27 3.18
N SER A 107 0.49 20.08 4.22
CA SER A 107 1.15 21.38 4.32
C SER A 107 2.66 21.11 4.42
N LEU A 108 3.43 21.52 3.41
CA LEU A 108 4.91 21.50 3.44
C LEU A 108 5.46 22.17 4.72
N ARG A 109 4.70 23.11 5.31
CA ARG A 109 5.03 23.85 6.53
C ARG A 109 5.10 22.97 7.79
N ASN A 110 4.31 21.91 7.89
CA ASN A 110 4.29 21.04 9.08
C ASN A 110 5.33 19.92 9.02
N CYS A 111 5.85 19.61 7.82
CA CYS A 111 6.89 18.59 7.62
C CYS A 111 8.27 19.05 8.13
N LEU A 112 8.55 20.37 8.08
CA LEU A 112 9.82 20.94 8.55
C LEU A 112 9.92 21.09 10.07
N ARG A 113 8.83 20.91 10.81
CA ARG A 113 8.78 21.13 12.27
C ARG A 113 8.60 19.87 13.11
N SER A 114 8.31 18.72 12.50
CA SER A 114 8.19 17.46 13.24
C SER A 114 9.41 16.57 12.98
N SER A 115 10.19 16.34 14.03
CA SER A 115 11.28 15.36 14.09
C SER A 115 10.85 13.92 13.75
N ALA A 116 9.54 13.65 13.65
CA ALA A 116 8.99 12.36 13.25
C ALA A 116 9.11 12.07 11.74
N CYS A 117 9.54 13.03 10.90
CA CYS A 117 9.78 12.80 9.47
C CYS A 117 11.19 12.31 9.12
N ALA A 118 12.07 12.04 10.08
CA ALA A 118 13.39 11.45 9.82
C ALA A 118 13.32 10.04 9.17
N GLY A 119 12.13 9.43 9.08
CA GLY A 119 11.88 8.16 8.41
C GLY A 119 10.99 8.23 7.16
N CYS A 120 10.48 9.40 6.75
CA CYS A 120 9.85 9.54 5.44
C CYS A 120 10.95 9.65 4.39
N ASP A 121 11.36 8.51 3.84
CA ASP A 121 12.20 8.41 2.65
C ASP A 121 11.51 9.11 1.47
N CYS A 122 11.63 10.44 1.41
CA CYS A 122 11.31 11.24 0.23
C CYS A 122 12.38 11.07 -0.88
N LEU A 123 13.43 10.29 -0.63
CA LEU A 123 14.53 10.01 -1.56
C LEU A 123 14.96 8.53 -1.48
N GLY A 124 14.08 7.62 -1.90
CA GLY A 124 14.30 6.17 -1.92
C GLY A 124 15.24 5.66 -3.02
N VAL A 125 16.34 6.37 -3.33
CA VAL A 125 17.40 5.89 -4.25
C VAL A 125 18.62 5.39 -3.47
N GLY A 126 18.94 6.01 -2.33
CA GLY A 126 20.15 5.69 -1.56
C GLY A 126 20.16 4.28 -0.97
N LYS A 127 19.05 3.86 -0.33
CA LYS A 127 18.98 2.58 0.39
C LYS A 127 19.08 1.35 -0.50
N VAL A 128 18.64 1.43 -1.76
CA VAL A 128 18.73 0.32 -2.71
C VAL A 128 20.17 0.14 -3.20
N VAL A 129 20.87 1.24 -3.49
CA VAL A 129 22.29 1.21 -3.87
C VAL A 129 23.15 0.66 -2.72
N ASP A 130 22.84 1.03 -1.48
CA ASP A 130 23.56 0.52 -0.30
C ASP A 130 23.27 -0.96 -0.02
N MET A 131 22.03 -1.42 -0.21
CA MET A 131 21.70 -2.85 -0.12
C MET A 131 22.39 -3.66 -1.22
N ILE A 132 22.44 -3.15 -2.46
CA ILE A 132 23.15 -3.79 -3.57
C ILE A 132 24.66 -3.83 -3.27
N LYS A 133 25.26 -2.72 -2.80
CA LYS A 133 26.67 -2.69 -2.36
C LYS A 133 26.95 -3.67 -1.22
N LEU A 134 26.03 -3.81 -0.26
CA LEU A 134 26.14 -4.79 0.84
C LEU A 134 26.05 -6.24 0.34
N LEU A 135 25.15 -6.53 -0.61
CA LEU A 135 25.03 -7.87 -1.20
C LEU A 135 26.26 -8.24 -2.04
N PHE A 136 26.82 -7.30 -2.81
CA PHE A 136 28.06 -7.52 -3.54
C PHE A 136 29.30 -7.60 -2.62
N SER A 137 29.34 -6.80 -1.54
CA SER A 137 30.42 -6.85 -0.55
C SER A 137 30.43 -8.15 0.27
N LYS A 138 29.25 -8.68 0.65
CA LYS A 138 29.15 -9.97 1.34
C LYS A 138 29.47 -11.15 0.42
N ARG A 139 29.02 -11.12 -0.84
CA ARG A 139 29.29 -12.20 -1.81
C ARG A 139 30.77 -12.35 -2.15
N VAL A 140 31.55 -11.26 -2.20
CA VAL A 140 33.00 -11.33 -2.46
C VAL A 140 33.78 -11.94 -1.29
N LYS A 141 33.29 -11.80 -0.04
CA LYS A 141 33.94 -12.41 1.13
C LYS A 141 33.66 -13.91 1.28
N GLU A 142 32.51 -14.40 0.81
CA GLU A 142 32.15 -15.83 0.92
C GLU A 142 32.78 -16.71 -0.17
N VAL A 143 33.19 -16.15 -1.32
CA VAL A 143 33.81 -16.90 -2.43
C VAL A 143 35.32 -17.15 -2.22
N GLY A 144 35.93 -16.58 -1.17
CA GLY A 144 37.36 -16.69 -0.87
C GLY A 144 37.82 -17.93 -0.10
N SER A 145 36.93 -18.85 0.26
CA SER A 145 37.30 -20.10 0.98
C SER A 145 36.64 -21.32 0.33
N PHE A 146 37.14 -21.73 -0.83
CA PHE A 146 36.78 -23.00 -1.46
C PHE A 146 37.72 -24.09 -0.92
N GLN A 147 37.30 -24.82 0.11
CA GLN A 147 37.91 -26.11 0.46
C GLN A 147 37.33 -27.19 -0.47
N GLU A 148 38.21 -27.94 -1.12
CA GLU A 148 37.88 -29.09 -1.98
C GLU A 148 37.03 -30.13 -1.23
N ILE A 149 35.86 -30.45 -1.77
CA ILE A 149 35.05 -31.59 -1.32
C ILE A 149 35.27 -32.74 -2.30
N LYS A 150 35.96 -33.79 -1.83
CA LYS A 150 36.15 -35.07 -2.54
C LYS A 150 34.80 -35.78 -2.76
N PRO A 151 34.64 -36.56 -3.85
CA PRO A 151 33.41 -37.29 -4.09
C PRO A 151 33.28 -38.50 -3.15
N ALA A 152 32.16 -38.59 -2.44
CA ALA A 152 31.76 -39.79 -1.70
C ALA A 152 30.78 -40.63 -2.53
N ARG A 153 31.11 -41.93 -2.60
CA ARG A 153 30.45 -43.03 -3.33
C ARG A 153 29.11 -43.46 -2.68
N GLY A 154 28.21 -43.99 -3.52
CA GLY A 154 27.18 -44.99 -3.18
C GLY A 154 25.79 -44.42 -2.97
N ILE A 155 24.87 -44.62 -3.94
CA ILE A 155 24.05 -45.83 -4.12
C ILE A 155 24.05 -46.16 -5.62
#